data_AF-A0A955RZ11-F1
#
_entry.id   AF-A0A955RZ11-F1
#
_cell.length_a   1.000
_cell.length_b   1.000
_cell.length_c   1.000
_cell.angle_alpha   90.00
_cell.angle_beta   90.00
_cell.angle_gamma   90.00
#
_symmetry.space_group_name_H-M   'P 1'
#
loop_
_entity.id
_entity.type
_entity.pdbx_description
1 polymer ?
#
loop_
_entity_poly.entity_id
_entity_poly.type
_entity_poly.pdbx_seq_one_letter_code
_entity_poly.pdbx_strand_id
1 'polypeptide(L)'
;MPQGYLCLTLHAHLPFVRHPEATHVLEENWLYEAITETYIPLLQVYDNLVNDAIDFRITMSMTPPLVNMLQDPLLQERYIQHIDKLIELAEKELNKTGTEPHFHGLALMYYRKFREAKEIFIDRYSMDLVEGFREFQDMGRLEIITCGATHGFLPILSVNPASVRAQIGVAVEHYEKTFGK
;
A
#
# COMPACT_ATOMS: atom_id res chain seq x y z
N MET A 1 32.11 -16.79 -4.49
CA MET A 1 31.12 -17.37 -3.56
C MET A 1 30.41 -16.22 -2.85
N PRO A 2 29.08 -16.29 -2.64
CA PRO A 2 28.39 -15.26 -1.86
C PRO A 2 28.94 -15.24 -0.42
N GLN A 3 29.03 -14.04 0.18
CA GLN A 3 29.47 -13.87 1.57
C GLN A 3 28.35 -14.21 2.58
N GLY A 4 27.11 -14.23 2.12
CA GLY A 4 25.91 -14.55 2.89
C GLY A 4 24.66 -14.25 2.06
N TYR A 5 23.49 -14.50 2.65
CA TYR A 5 22.20 -14.15 2.06
C TYR A 5 21.50 -13.13 2.97
N LEU A 6 20.95 -12.08 2.37
CA LEU A 6 20.09 -11.11 3.05
C LEU A 6 18.64 -11.40 2.69
N CYS A 7 17.79 -11.56 3.70
CA CYS A 7 16.35 -11.67 3.53
C CYS A 7 15.68 -10.45 4.18
N LEU A 8 15.21 -9.51 3.35
CA LEU A 8 14.41 -8.39 3.82
C LEU A 8 12.93 -8.79 3.75
N THR A 9 12.25 -8.74 4.90
CA THR A 9 10.81 -9.06 5.00
C THR A 9 10.03 -7.85 5.48
N LEU A 10 9.17 -7.33 4.62
CA LEU A 10 8.28 -6.20 4.92
C LEU A 10 6.90 -6.72 5.33
N HIS A 11 6.33 -6.19 6.40
CA HIS A 11 4.98 -6.56 6.84
C HIS A 11 3.99 -5.42 6.58
N ALA A 12 3.16 -5.55 5.55
CA ALA A 12 2.12 -4.57 5.22
C ALA A 12 0.77 -5.00 5.75
N HIS A 13 0.29 -4.26 6.75
CA HIS A 13 -0.97 -4.49 7.44
C HIS A 13 -1.67 -3.18 7.76
N LEU A 14 -3.00 -3.21 7.64
CA LEU A 14 -3.90 -2.22 8.21
C LEU A 14 -5.16 -2.97 8.70
N PRO A 15 -5.72 -2.65 9.88
CA PRO A 15 -7.03 -3.16 10.27
C PRO A 15 -8.10 -2.71 9.26
N PHE A 16 -9.23 -3.42 9.21
CA PHE A 16 -10.30 -3.12 8.27
C PHE A 16 -11.03 -1.84 8.69
N VAL A 17 -10.83 -0.74 7.96
CA VAL A 17 -11.35 0.61 8.27
C VAL A 17 -12.38 1.11 7.26
N ARG A 18 -13.01 0.22 6.49
CA ARG A 18 -13.98 0.59 5.46
C ARG A 18 -15.36 0.92 6.06
N HIS A 19 -15.84 2.15 5.87
CA HIS A 19 -17.13 2.61 6.39
C HIS A 19 -18.05 3.15 5.29
N PRO A 20 -18.86 2.30 4.64
CA PRO A 20 -19.76 2.71 3.56
C PRO A 20 -20.92 3.62 4.02
N GLU A 21 -21.30 3.56 5.29
CA GLU A 21 -22.43 4.28 5.87
C GLU A 21 -22.18 5.78 6.09
N ALA A 22 -20.92 6.20 6.12
CA ALA A 22 -20.52 7.57 6.40
C ALA A 22 -19.78 8.17 5.20
N THR A 23 -19.96 9.46 4.95
CA THR A 23 -19.31 10.17 3.83
C THR A 23 -17.87 10.57 4.12
N HIS A 24 -17.50 10.67 5.40
CA HIS A 24 -16.14 10.94 5.83
C HIS A 24 -15.84 10.22 7.15
N VAL A 25 -14.74 9.47 7.17
CA VAL A 25 -14.28 8.71 8.33
C VAL A 25 -12.77 8.93 8.49
N LEU A 26 -12.32 9.22 9.70
CA LEU A 26 -10.92 9.57 9.95
C LEU A 26 -10.00 8.36 9.87
N GLU A 27 -10.50 7.20 10.26
CA GLU A 27 -9.80 5.92 10.26
C GLU A 27 -9.39 5.50 8.84
N GLU A 28 -10.18 5.86 7.82
CA GLU A 28 -9.85 5.61 6.42
C GLU A 28 -8.60 6.40 5.97
N ASN A 29 -8.29 7.53 6.61
CA ASN A 29 -7.09 8.31 6.28
C ASN A 29 -5.81 7.49 6.49
N TRP A 30 -5.78 6.54 7.43
CA TRP A 30 -4.63 5.66 7.60
C TRP A 30 -4.31 4.86 6.34
N LEU A 31 -5.34 4.42 5.60
CA LEU A 31 -5.14 3.75 4.32
C LEU A 31 -4.61 4.73 3.27
N TYR A 32 -5.19 5.93 3.18
CA TYR A 32 -4.81 6.94 2.19
C TYR A 32 -3.37 7.44 2.36
N GLU A 33 -2.97 7.65 3.62
CA GLU A 33 -1.61 7.96 4.02
C GLU A 33 -0.66 6.80 3.65
N ALA A 34 -1.02 5.56 4.00
CA ALA A 34 -0.19 4.40 3.66
C ALA A 34 -0.02 4.20 2.14
N ILE A 35 -1.08 4.45 1.35
CA ILE A 35 -0.99 4.43 -0.12
C ILE A 35 0.03 5.46 -0.62
N THR A 36 -0.11 6.73 -0.21
CA THR A 36 0.70 7.85 -0.69
C THR A 36 2.15 7.80 -0.20
N GLU A 37 2.35 7.36 1.04
CA GLU A 37 3.63 7.50 1.72
C GLU A 37 4.42 6.20 1.83
N THR A 38 3.80 5.05 1.55
CA THR A 38 4.47 3.74 1.63
C THR A 38 4.29 2.90 0.37
N TYR A 39 3.06 2.58 -0.03
CA TYR A 39 2.85 1.56 -1.08
C TYR A 39 3.24 2.06 -2.47
N ILE A 40 2.83 3.28 -2.85
CA ILE A 40 3.24 3.90 -4.11
C ILE A 40 4.78 4.09 -4.14
N PRO A 41 5.42 4.67 -3.11
CA PRO A 41 6.87 4.76 -3.06
C PRO A 41 7.61 3.42 -3.18
N LEU A 42 7.09 2.35 -2.57
CA LEU A 42 7.68 1.01 -2.71
C LEU A 42 7.60 0.50 -4.14
N LEU A 43 6.46 0.64 -4.80
CA LEU A 43 6.29 0.29 -6.21
C LEU A 43 7.26 1.08 -7.09
N GLN A 44 7.41 2.39 -6.87
CA GLN A 44 8.39 3.21 -7.58
C GLN A 44 9.84 2.72 -7.39
N VAL A 45 10.20 2.32 -6.17
CA VAL A 45 11.54 1.76 -5.91
C VAL A 45 11.73 0.46 -6.69
N TYR A 46 10.75 -0.44 -6.69
CA TYR A 46 10.84 -1.70 -7.42
C TYR A 46 10.92 -1.47 -8.93
N ASP A 47 10.12 -0.55 -9.45
CA ASP A 47 10.16 -0.11 -10.84
C ASP A 47 11.54 0.40 -11.25
N ASN A 48 12.13 1.28 -10.44
CA ASN A 48 13.45 1.84 -10.70
C ASN A 48 14.54 0.76 -10.65
N LEU A 49 14.48 -0.16 -9.69
CA LEU A 49 15.42 -1.28 -9.61
C LEU A 49 15.32 -2.20 -10.83
N VAL A 50 14.10 -2.46 -11.33
CA VAL A 50 13.89 -3.22 -12.58
C VAL A 50 14.45 -2.46 -13.78
N ASN A 51 14.16 -1.16 -13.91
CA ASN A 51 14.64 -0.30 -15.00
C ASN A 51 16.17 -0.20 -15.03
N ASP A 52 16.82 -0.16 -13.86
CA ASP A 52 18.27 -0.14 -13.71
C ASP A 52 18.90 -1.55 -13.84
N ALA A 53 18.10 -2.56 -14.19
CA ALA A 53 18.51 -3.96 -14.33
C ALA A 53 19.19 -4.55 -13.07
N ILE A 54 18.77 -4.10 -11.88
CA ILE A 54 19.28 -4.59 -10.60
C ILE A 54 18.59 -5.92 -10.23
N ASP A 55 19.40 -6.95 -9.96
CA ASP A 55 18.90 -8.26 -9.51
C ASP A 55 18.59 -8.23 -8.00
N PHE A 56 17.38 -7.77 -7.64
CA PHE A 56 16.92 -7.73 -6.24
C PHE A 56 15.88 -8.81 -5.92
N ARG A 57 15.80 -9.14 -4.62
CA ARG A 57 14.75 -10.01 -4.04
C ARG A 57 14.30 -9.47 -2.69
N ILE A 58 12.99 -9.32 -2.52
CA ILE A 58 12.36 -8.87 -1.28
C ILE A 58 11.19 -9.78 -0.97
N THR A 59 10.91 -10.03 0.30
CA THR A 59 9.67 -10.68 0.75
C THR A 59 8.75 -9.64 1.37
N MET A 60 7.47 -9.68 1.05
CA MET A 60 6.47 -8.78 1.63
C MET A 60 5.22 -9.55 2.01
N SER A 61 4.78 -9.45 3.27
CA SER A 61 3.47 -9.95 3.61
C SER A 61 2.41 -8.90 3.31
N MET A 62 1.34 -9.28 2.62
CA MET A 62 0.17 -8.42 2.43
C MET A 62 -1.04 -9.06 3.10
N THR A 63 -1.52 -8.43 4.18
CA THR A 63 -2.62 -9.03 4.96
C THR A 63 -3.94 -8.99 4.19
N PRO A 64 -4.82 -10.00 4.32
CA PRO A 64 -6.10 -10.01 3.61
C PRO A 64 -6.96 -8.75 3.81
N PRO A 65 -7.07 -8.14 5.01
CA PRO A 65 -7.84 -6.91 5.18
C PRO A 65 -7.28 -5.76 4.34
N LEU A 66 -5.95 -5.60 4.30
CA LEU A 66 -5.29 -4.58 3.50
C LEU A 66 -5.56 -4.79 2.01
N VAL A 67 -5.37 -6.02 1.51
CA VAL A 67 -5.58 -6.35 0.10
C VAL A 67 -7.03 -6.07 -0.33
N ASN A 68 -8.01 -6.49 0.48
CA ASN A 68 -9.41 -6.19 0.20
C ASN A 68 -9.69 -4.68 0.16
N MET A 69 -9.06 -3.89 1.05
CA MET A 69 -9.26 -2.45 1.07
C MET A 69 -8.58 -1.74 -0.11
N LEU A 70 -7.40 -2.21 -0.55
CA LEU A 70 -6.71 -1.65 -1.72
C LEU A 70 -7.47 -1.91 -3.03
N GLN A 71 -8.23 -3.00 -3.11
CA GLN A 71 -9.05 -3.36 -4.28
C GLN A 71 -10.51 -2.88 -4.17
N ASP A 72 -10.90 -2.22 -3.08
CA ASP A 72 -12.28 -1.78 -2.90
C ASP A 72 -12.55 -0.47 -3.68
N PRO A 73 -13.50 -0.46 -4.64
CA PRO A 73 -13.71 0.72 -5.49
C PRO A 73 -14.14 1.98 -4.73
N LEU A 74 -14.87 1.83 -3.61
CA LEU A 74 -15.28 2.97 -2.79
C LEU A 74 -14.05 3.61 -2.13
N LEU A 75 -13.15 2.81 -1.57
CA LEU A 75 -11.92 3.32 -0.96
C LEU A 75 -10.94 3.90 -1.99
N GLN A 76 -10.86 3.32 -3.20
CA GLN A 76 -10.07 3.88 -4.30
C GLN A 76 -10.60 5.26 -4.72
N GLU A 77 -11.91 5.41 -4.88
CA GLU A 77 -12.53 6.71 -5.20
C GLU A 77 -12.27 7.74 -4.10
N ARG A 78 -12.45 7.36 -2.83
CA ARG A 78 -12.19 8.23 -1.68
C ARG A 78 -10.73 8.61 -1.56
N TYR A 79 -9.80 7.71 -1.89
CA TYR A 79 -8.37 8.02 -1.95
C TYR A 79 -8.09 9.12 -2.98
N ILE A 80 -8.68 9.05 -4.17
CA ILE A 80 -8.54 10.08 -5.21
C ILE A 80 -9.06 11.44 -4.68
N GLN A 81 -10.23 11.44 -4.05
CA GLN A 81 -10.78 12.67 -3.45
C GLN A 81 -9.90 13.22 -2.33
N HIS A 82 -9.27 12.33 -1.54
CA HIS A 82 -8.35 12.71 -0.47
C HIS A 82 -7.09 13.36 -1.04
N ILE A 83 -6.42 12.72 -2.01
CA ILE A 83 -5.19 13.25 -2.58
C ILE A 83 -5.43 14.55 -3.38
N ASP A 84 -6.60 14.71 -4.01
CA ASP A 84 -6.98 15.97 -4.66
C ASP A 84 -7.08 17.14 -3.69
N LYS A 85 -7.64 16.92 -2.50
CA LYS A 85 -7.67 17.94 -1.43
C LYS A 85 -6.27 18.29 -0.94
N LEU A 86 -5.36 17.31 -0.85
CA LEU A 86 -3.97 17.55 -0.47
C LEU A 86 -3.21 18.35 -1.56
N ILE A 87 -3.45 18.05 -2.83
CA ILE A 87 -2.89 18.83 -3.95
C ILE A 87 -3.41 20.27 -3.89
N GLU A 88 -4.72 20.47 -3.74
CA GLU A 88 -5.32 21.81 -3.59
C GLU A 88 -4.72 22.58 -2.40
N LEU A 89 -4.55 21.91 -1.26
CA LEU A 89 -3.90 22.50 -0.09
C LEU A 89 -2.44 22.89 -0.37
N ALA A 90 -1.68 22.01 -1.03
CA ALA A 90 -0.30 22.27 -1.39
C ALA A 90 -0.16 23.45 -2.38
N GLU A 91 -1.09 23.62 -3.32
CA GLU A 91 -1.14 24.78 -4.22
C GLU A 91 -1.40 26.09 -3.45
N LYS A 92 -2.29 26.07 -2.46
CA LYS A 92 -2.52 27.23 -1.59
C LYS A 92 -1.27 27.57 -0.78
N GLU A 93 -0.58 26.57 -0.23
CA GLU A 93 0.67 26.79 0.51
C GLU A 93 1.81 27.27 -0.40
N LEU A 94 1.90 26.82 -1.65
CA LEU A 94 2.85 27.35 -2.64
C LEU A 94 2.66 28.85 -2.88
N ASN A 95 1.40 29.28 -3.04
CA ASN A 95 1.07 30.70 -3.22
C ASN A 95 1.42 31.52 -1.97
N LYS A 96 1.01 31.03 -0.79
CA LYS A 96 1.27 31.69 0.50
C LYS A 96 2.75 31.83 0.82
N THR A 97 3.54 30.80 0.53
CA THR A 97 4.98 30.75 0.82
C THR A 97 5.85 31.34 -0.29
N GLY A 98 5.28 31.86 -1.39
CA GLY A 98 6.04 32.31 -2.56
C GLY A 98 7.09 33.39 -2.27
N THR A 99 6.90 34.18 -1.22
CA THR A 99 7.85 35.21 -0.76
C THR A 99 8.71 34.77 0.42
N GLU A 100 8.57 33.51 0.88
CA GLU A 100 9.26 32.94 2.03
C GLU A 100 10.12 31.74 1.59
N PRO A 101 11.36 31.98 1.10
CA PRO A 101 12.19 30.93 0.49
C PRO A 101 12.45 29.72 1.40
N HIS A 102 12.43 29.93 2.72
CA HIS A 102 12.64 28.87 3.70
C HIS A 102 11.49 27.84 3.74
N PHE A 103 10.25 28.26 3.44
CA PHE A 103 9.08 27.36 3.45
C PHE A 103 8.65 26.92 2.05
N HIS A 104 8.92 27.74 1.03
CA HIS A 104 8.50 27.46 -0.35
C HIS A 104 9.03 26.12 -0.88
N GLY A 105 10.29 25.78 -0.56
CA GLY A 105 10.89 24.51 -0.97
C GLY A 105 10.14 23.28 -0.43
N LEU A 106 9.67 23.36 0.83
CA LEU A 106 8.91 22.28 1.46
C LEU A 106 7.51 22.14 0.83
N ALA A 107 6.82 23.26 0.61
CA ALA A 107 5.52 23.28 -0.07
C ALA A 107 5.63 22.68 -1.48
N LEU A 108 6.69 23.03 -2.23
CA LEU A 108 6.96 22.50 -3.57
C LEU A 108 7.25 21.00 -3.57
N MET A 109 8.00 20.51 -2.57
CA MET A 109 8.28 19.08 -2.41
C MET A 109 6.97 18.28 -2.22
N TYR A 110 6.09 18.72 -1.31
CA TYR A 110 4.82 18.02 -1.07
C TYR A 110 3.85 18.12 -2.26
N TYR A 111 3.77 19.29 -2.91
CA TYR A 111 2.97 19.43 -4.13
C TYR A 111 3.37 18.41 -5.20
N ARG A 112 4.69 18.27 -5.45
CA ARG A 112 5.22 17.28 -6.40
C ARG A 112 4.91 15.85 -5.96
N LYS A 113 5.16 15.52 -4.68
CA LYS A 113 4.90 14.19 -4.12
C LYS A 113 3.45 13.77 -4.31
N PHE A 114 2.48 14.63 -3.99
CA PHE A 114 1.05 14.28 -4.11
C PHE A 114 0.60 14.15 -5.56
N ARG A 115 1.10 15.02 -6.45
CA ARG A 115 0.79 14.90 -7.88
C ARG A 115 1.36 13.63 -8.48
N GLU A 116 2.62 13.33 -8.21
CA GLU A 116 3.29 12.12 -8.68
C GLU A 116 2.59 10.86 -8.15
N ALA A 117 2.23 10.85 -6.86
CA ALA A 117 1.49 9.73 -6.29
C ALA A 117 0.12 9.52 -6.97
N LYS A 118 -0.62 10.60 -7.24
CA LYS A 118 -1.89 10.53 -7.99
C LYS A 118 -1.69 9.99 -9.41
N GLU A 119 -0.70 10.52 -10.14
CA GLU A 119 -0.36 10.10 -11.51
C GLU A 119 0.02 8.60 -11.54
N ILE A 120 0.82 8.12 -10.58
CA ILE A 120 1.19 6.70 -10.50
C ILE A 120 -0.01 5.82 -10.15
N PHE A 121 -0.83 6.24 -9.19
CA PHE A 121 -2.01 5.48 -8.79
C PHE A 121 -2.97 5.30 -9.95
N ILE A 122 -3.28 6.37 -10.69
CA ILE A 122 -4.28 6.36 -11.77
C ILE A 122 -3.67 5.85 -13.07
N ASP A 123 -2.58 6.44 -13.54
CA ASP A 123 -2.10 6.24 -14.90
C ASP A 123 -1.21 5.00 -15.02
N ARG A 124 -0.37 4.73 -14.02
CA ARG A 124 0.54 3.57 -14.05
C ARG A 124 -0.16 2.30 -13.61
N TYR A 125 -0.81 2.33 -12.45
CA TYR A 125 -1.38 1.13 -11.83
C TYR A 125 -2.90 1.00 -12.02
N SER A 126 -3.56 1.91 -12.75
CA SER A 126 -5.00 1.84 -13.03
C SER A 126 -5.86 1.66 -11.77
N MET A 127 -5.45 2.30 -10.68
CA MET A 127 -6.02 2.21 -9.32
C MET A 127 -5.87 0.85 -8.62
N ASP A 128 -5.19 -0.13 -9.23
CA ASP A 128 -4.97 -1.45 -8.65
C ASP A 128 -3.49 -1.65 -8.25
N LEU A 129 -3.15 -1.21 -7.04
CA LEU A 129 -1.81 -1.41 -6.49
C LEU A 129 -1.50 -2.88 -6.19
N VAL A 130 -2.52 -3.71 -5.98
CA VAL A 130 -2.33 -5.14 -5.69
C VAL A 130 -1.85 -5.85 -6.95
N GLU A 131 -2.42 -5.50 -8.10
CA GLU A 131 -1.90 -5.93 -9.39
C GLU A 131 -0.45 -5.48 -9.58
N GLY A 132 -0.12 -4.23 -9.25
CA GLY A 132 1.25 -3.73 -9.31
C GLY A 132 2.24 -4.57 -8.50
N PHE A 133 1.91 -4.96 -7.27
CA PHE A 133 2.76 -5.87 -6.49
C PHE A 133 2.80 -7.29 -7.09
N ARG A 134 1.70 -7.78 -7.66
CA ARG A 134 1.63 -9.09 -8.33
C ARG A 134 2.57 -9.17 -9.52
N GLU A 135 2.68 -8.11 -10.32
CA GLU A 135 3.62 -8.06 -11.45
C GLU A 135 5.06 -8.34 -11.01
N PHE A 136 5.53 -7.72 -9.91
CA PHE A 136 6.87 -7.99 -9.38
C PHE A 136 7.04 -9.40 -8.82
N GLN A 137 5.95 -9.99 -8.33
CA GLN A 137 5.95 -11.39 -7.91
C GLN A 137 6.05 -12.35 -9.08
N ASP A 138 5.38 -12.07 -10.18
CA ASP A 138 5.44 -12.87 -11.40
C ASP A 138 6.81 -12.73 -12.09
N MET A 139 7.47 -11.58 -11.94
CA MET A 139 8.87 -11.38 -12.34
C MET A 139 9.90 -12.06 -11.41
N GLY A 140 9.48 -12.62 -10.27
CA GLY A 140 10.39 -13.24 -9.28
C GLY A 140 11.25 -12.24 -8.50
N ARG A 141 10.85 -10.97 -8.44
CA ARG A 141 11.50 -9.89 -7.68
C ARG A 141 10.94 -9.74 -6.27
N LEU A 142 9.65 -10.01 -6.12
CA LEU A 142 8.91 -9.93 -4.87
C LEU A 142 8.34 -11.30 -4.51
N GLU A 143 8.58 -11.79 -3.31
CA GLU A 143 7.83 -12.93 -2.76
C GLU A 143 6.72 -12.39 -1.88
N ILE A 144 5.45 -12.55 -2.29
CA ILE A 144 4.31 -12.13 -1.48
C ILE A 144 3.92 -13.29 -0.57
N ILE A 145 3.71 -13.01 0.72
CA ILE A 145 3.21 -14.01 1.69
C ILE A 145 1.92 -13.52 2.35
N THR A 146 1.12 -14.45 2.86
CA THR A 146 -0.11 -14.14 3.60
C THR A 146 0.08 -14.23 5.12
N CYS A 147 -0.99 -14.00 5.89
CA CYS A 147 -1.01 -14.08 7.35
C CYS A 147 -2.32 -14.71 7.85
N GLY A 148 -2.79 -14.39 9.07
CA GLY A 148 -4.16 -14.69 9.47
C GLY A 148 -5.18 -13.75 8.81
N ALA A 149 -6.40 -14.23 8.54
CA ALA A 149 -7.44 -13.57 7.75
C ALA A 149 -7.76 -12.13 8.18
N THR A 150 -7.73 -11.83 9.46
CA THR A 150 -7.94 -10.47 9.98
C THR A 150 -6.78 -10.02 10.86
N HIS A 151 -5.61 -10.63 10.68
CA HIS A 151 -4.45 -10.43 11.55
C HIS A 151 -4.73 -10.76 13.03
N GLY A 152 -5.59 -11.76 13.28
CA GLY A 152 -5.95 -12.18 14.63
C GLY A 152 -4.76 -12.76 15.39
N PHE A 153 -4.64 -12.42 16.68
CA PHE A 153 -3.58 -12.94 17.53
C PHE A 153 -3.82 -14.42 17.88
N LEU A 154 -3.29 -15.30 17.03
CA LEU A 154 -3.55 -16.75 17.07
C LEU A 154 -3.32 -17.40 18.45
N PRO A 155 -2.29 -17.03 19.26
CA PRO A 155 -2.09 -17.63 20.58
C PRO A 155 -3.23 -17.41 21.56
N ILE A 156 -4.01 -16.33 21.43
CA ILE A 156 -5.21 -16.12 22.26
C ILE A 156 -6.39 -16.88 21.65
N LEU A 157 -6.50 -16.90 20.31
CA LEU A 157 -7.57 -17.62 19.62
C LEU A 157 -7.46 -19.16 19.77
N SER A 158 -6.28 -19.69 20.12
CA SER A 158 -6.04 -21.13 20.22
C SER A 158 -6.85 -21.84 21.30
N VAL A 159 -7.51 -21.09 22.20
CA VAL A 159 -8.57 -21.65 23.08
C VAL A 159 -9.67 -22.33 22.27
N ASN A 160 -9.92 -21.87 21.04
CA ASN A 160 -10.75 -22.52 20.06
C ASN A 160 -9.94 -22.81 18.77
N PRO A 161 -9.45 -24.05 18.58
CA PRO A 161 -8.71 -24.43 17.38
C PRO A 161 -9.43 -24.18 16.06
N ALA A 162 -10.77 -24.16 16.06
CA ALA A 162 -11.55 -23.84 14.86
C ALA A 162 -11.35 -22.38 14.42
N SER A 163 -11.20 -21.44 15.36
CA SER A 163 -10.93 -20.03 15.06
C SER A 163 -9.55 -19.84 14.41
N VAL A 164 -8.54 -20.57 14.90
CA VAL A 164 -7.19 -20.55 14.29
C VAL A 164 -7.23 -21.13 12.88
N ARG A 165 -7.90 -22.28 12.68
CA ARG A 165 -8.07 -22.87 11.35
C ARG A 165 -8.81 -21.95 10.39
N ALA A 166 -9.84 -21.24 10.85
CA ALA A 166 -10.57 -20.28 10.03
C ALA A 166 -9.67 -19.11 9.62
N GLN A 167 -8.90 -18.53 10.54
CA GLN A 167 -7.96 -17.45 10.24
C GLN A 167 -6.92 -17.86 9.19
N ILE A 168 -6.37 -19.07 9.28
CA ILE A 168 -5.37 -19.55 8.31
C ILE A 168 -6.05 -19.91 6.98
N GLY A 169 -7.12 -20.71 7.01
CA GLY A 169 -7.78 -21.20 5.80
C GLY A 169 -8.32 -20.08 4.92
N VAL A 170 -9.02 -19.11 5.52
CA VAL A 170 -9.55 -17.95 4.77
C VAL A 170 -8.43 -17.10 4.17
N ALA A 171 -7.31 -16.94 4.88
CA ALA A 171 -6.19 -16.15 4.37
C ALA A 171 -5.44 -16.82 3.23
N VAL A 172 -5.35 -18.15 3.25
CA VAL A 172 -4.79 -18.95 2.14
C VAL A 172 -5.70 -18.85 0.92
N GLU A 173 -7.00 -19.13 1.07
CA GLU A 173 -7.97 -19.03 -0.03
C GLU A 173 -7.99 -17.62 -0.63
N HIS A 174 -7.95 -16.59 0.22
CA HIS A 174 -7.86 -15.20 -0.23
C HIS A 174 -6.56 -14.94 -1.02
N TYR A 175 -5.42 -15.44 -0.54
CA TYR A 175 -4.14 -15.29 -1.23
C TYR A 175 -4.15 -15.99 -2.61
N GLU A 176 -4.60 -17.23 -2.67
CA GLU A 176 -4.72 -18.02 -3.91
C GLU A 176 -5.63 -17.30 -4.92
N LYS A 177 -6.76 -16.77 -4.47
CA LYS A 177 -7.71 -16.02 -5.32
C LYS A 177 -7.11 -14.74 -5.87
N THR A 178 -6.36 -13.98 -5.06
CA THR A 178 -5.85 -12.66 -5.47
C THR A 178 -4.55 -12.74 -6.26
N PHE A 179 -3.64 -13.65 -5.87
CA PHE A 179 -2.28 -13.72 -6.43
C PHE A 179 -2.05 -14.95 -7.32
N GLY A 180 -2.98 -15.91 -7.36
CA GLY A 180 -2.94 -17.06 -8.28
C GLY A 180 -1.87 -18.11 -7.99
N LYS A 181 -1.30 -18.12 -6.78
CA LYS A 181 -0.25 -19.05 -6.33
C LYS A 181 -0.68 -19.81 -5.09
#